data_AF-A0A929Y710-F1
#
_entry.id   AF-A0A929Y710-F1
#
_cell.length_a   1.000
_cell.length_b   1.000
_cell.length_c   1.000
_cell.angle_alpha   90.00
_cell.angle_beta   90.00
_cell.angle_gamma   90.00
#
_symmetry.space_group_name_H-M   'P 1'
#
loop_
_entity.id
_entity.type
_entity.pdbx_description
1 polymer ?
#
loop_
_entity_poly.entity_id
_entity_poly.type
_entity_poly.pdbx_seq_one_letter_code
_entity_poly.pdbx_strand_id
1 'polypeptide(L)'
;IYPMGEERAVVREVLGKLLPPTALPSEADAVVINVETCLRVAEAIEDKKPSFLKNITVGGKLKKGTESQVFMDVPVGTTVGELIEMAGGIDGEYGEIILGGPFTGSAVSLSTPITKTSGGILVTEPFPDLKGAKMGVLICACGGNMDRMEDLCKKYNAVLTDVQACKQATDVRGTLKCENPGNCPGQAQKILHFKNAGCTDILIGNCSDCTNTVMGSAPKMNLNVHHQTDHVLKTVGMEPMRYLTKSKTVEQLPLNEAGRQIPFPKEEVKETETGKKDFSFSTQLDDGLFHIRIEEGQDIHIEFS
;
A
#
# COMPACT_ATOMS: atom_id res chain seq x y z
N ILE A 1 3.34 3.03 8.65
CA ILE A 1 3.27 1.55 8.59
C ILE A 1 2.46 1.17 7.35
N TYR A 2 2.97 0.31 6.47
CA TYR A 2 2.18 -0.29 5.40
C TYR A 2 1.53 -1.59 5.93
N PRO A 3 0.26 -1.92 5.61
CA PRO A 3 -0.61 -1.36 4.56
C PRO A 3 -1.70 -0.41 5.09
N MET A 4 -1.37 0.62 5.86
CA MET A 4 -2.40 1.49 6.48
C MET A 4 -3.14 2.42 5.51
N GLY A 5 -2.74 2.46 4.23
CA GLY A 5 -3.50 3.15 3.17
C GLY A 5 -4.59 2.29 2.54
N GLU A 6 -4.72 1.02 2.94
CA GLU A 6 -5.81 0.16 2.49
C GLU A 6 -7.12 0.53 3.20
N GLU A 7 -8.23 0.59 2.46
CA GLU A 7 -9.49 1.17 2.94
C GLU A 7 -10.05 0.49 4.20
N ARG A 8 -9.95 -0.84 4.32
CA ARG A 8 -10.40 -1.59 5.50
C ARG A 8 -9.47 -1.38 6.68
N ALA A 9 -8.17 -1.19 6.43
CA ALA A 9 -7.22 -0.77 7.45
C ALA A 9 -7.62 0.61 7.99
N VAL A 10 -7.88 1.59 7.11
CA VAL A 10 -8.30 2.95 7.51
C VAL A 10 -9.58 2.90 8.34
N VAL A 11 -10.62 2.21 7.86
CA VAL A 11 -11.90 2.05 8.59
C VAL A 11 -11.68 1.42 9.97
N ARG A 12 -10.85 0.38 10.07
CA ARG A 12 -10.54 -0.24 11.37
C ARG A 12 -9.87 0.75 12.33
N GLU A 13 -8.88 1.50 11.87
CA GLU A 13 -8.13 2.40 12.74
C GLU A 13 -8.92 3.64 13.16
N VAL A 14 -9.79 4.16 12.29
CA VAL A 14 -10.56 5.37 12.56
C VAL A 14 -11.87 5.06 13.27
N LEU A 15 -12.57 4.00 12.88
CA LEU A 15 -13.91 3.68 13.37
C LEU A 15 -13.96 2.44 14.27
N GLY A 16 -12.83 1.75 14.49
CA GLY A 16 -12.79 0.52 15.29
C GLY A 16 -13.49 -0.68 14.64
N LYS A 17 -13.91 -0.57 13.37
CA LYS A 17 -14.66 -1.61 12.65
C LYS A 17 -13.76 -2.37 11.68
N LEU A 18 -13.45 -3.63 11.97
CA LEU A 18 -12.80 -4.51 10.99
C LEU A 18 -13.84 -5.13 10.05
N LEU A 19 -13.90 -4.62 8.82
CA LEU A 19 -14.77 -5.16 7.78
C LEU A 19 -14.26 -6.50 7.24
N PRO A 20 -15.13 -7.44 6.87
CA PRO A 20 -14.71 -8.66 6.19
C PRO A 20 -14.12 -8.37 4.79
N PRO A 21 -13.30 -9.27 4.22
CA PRO A 21 -12.64 -9.06 2.92
C PRO A 21 -13.54 -8.74 1.73
N THR A 22 -14.81 -9.13 1.80
CA THR A 22 -15.81 -8.90 0.76
C THR A 22 -16.58 -7.60 0.92
N ALA A 23 -16.44 -6.93 2.07
CA ALA A 23 -17.21 -5.73 2.40
C ALA A 23 -16.53 -4.45 1.93
N LEU A 24 -17.37 -3.46 1.62
CA LEU A 24 -16.94 -2.11 1.27
C LEU A 24 -16.98 -1.18 2.48
N PRO A 25 -16.22 -0.06 2.49
CA PRO A 25 -16.28 0.94 3.55
C PRO A 25 -17.68 1.43 3.90
N SER A 26 -18.61 1.45 2.92
CA SER A 26 -20.00 1.86 3.14
C SER A 26 -20.75 0.98 4.15
N GLU A 27 -20.34 -0.28 4.34
CA GLU A 27 -20.92 -1.15 5.38
C GLU A 27 -20.51 -0.73 6.80
N ALA A 28 -19.49 0.11 6.93
CA ALA A 28 -19.10 0.75 8.17
C ALA A 28 -19.68 2.18 8.31
N ASP A 29 -20.57 2.59 7.41
CA ASP A 29 -21.09 3.95 7.27
C ASP A 29 -19.96 4.96 6.94
N ALA A 30 -18.99 4.52 6.14
CA ALA A 30 -17.79 5.28 5.83
C ALA A 30 -17.54 5.39 4.32
N VAL A 31 -16.90 6.48 3.91
CA VAL A 31 -16.32 6.63 2.57
C VAL A 31 -14.85 6.99 2.73
N VAL A 32 -13.98 6.23 2.08
CA VAL A 32 -12.53 6.49 2.06
C VAL A 32 -12.16 7.02 0.69
N ILE A 33 -11.72 8.27 0.62
CA ILE A 33 -11.38 8.95 -0.63
C ILE A 33 -9.93 9.40 -0.59
N ASN A 34 -9.20 9.20 -1.69
CA ASN A 34 -7.86 9.72 -1.85
C ASN A 34 -7.89 11.26 -1.90
N VAL A 35 -6.94 11.92 -1.24
CA VAL A 35 -6.86 13.39 -1.13
C VAL A 35 -6.85 14.08 -2.50
N GLU A 36 -6.11 13.54 -3.46
CA GLU A 36 -6.08 14.11 -4.82
C GLU A 36 -7.43 13.95 -5.52
N THR A 37 -8.13 12.83 -5.30
CA THR A 37 -9.49 12.67 -5.83
C THR A 37 -10.44 13.74 -5.28
N CYS A 38 -10.35 14.08 -3.99
CA CYS A 38 -11.14 15.19 -3.43
C CYS A 38 -10.83 16.51 -4.12
N LEU A 39 -9.54 16.82 -4.34
CA LEU A 39 -9.11 18.03 -5.07
C LEU A 39 -9.68 18.07 -6.50
N ARG A 40 -9.57 16.97 -7.25
CA ARG A 40 -10.10 16.89 -8.63
C ARG A 40 -11.63 17.02 -8.67
N VAL A 41 -12.34 16.57 -7.63
CA VAL A 41 -13.80 16.75 -7.52
C VAL A 41 -14.15 18.21 -7.26
N ALA A 42 -13.42 18.89 -6.37
CA ALA A 42 -13.62 20.32 -6.12
C ALA A 42 -13.42 21.15 -7.40
N GLU A 43 -12.31 20.97 -8.11
CA GLU A 43 -12.05 21.64 -9.40
C GLU A 43 -13.15 21.36 -10.45
N ALA A 44 -13.68 20.14 -10.48
CA ALA A 44 -14.74 19.79 -11.41
C ALA A 44 -16.07 20.51 -11.12
N ILE A 45 -16.37 20.78 -9.85
CA ILE A 45 -17.60 21.43 -9.42
C ILE A 45 -17.45 22.96 -9.49
N GLU A 46 -16.39 23.48 -8.90
CA GLU A 46 -16.18 24.92 -8.71
C GLU A 46 -15.68 25.58 -10.01
N ASP A 47 -14.67 24.99 -10.64
CA ASP A 47 -14.02 25.55 -11.83
C ASP A 47 -14.60 25.01 -13.14
N LYS A 48 -15.51 24.02 -13.06
CA LYS A 48 -15.98 23.24 -14.23
C LYS A 48 -14.83 22.63 -15.02
N LYS A 49 -13.71 22.36 -14.35
CA LYS A 49 -12.48 21.84 -14.95
C LYS A 49 -12.55 20.31 -15.01
N PRO A 50 -12.56 19.69 -16.20
CA PRO A 50 -12.55 18.24 -16.28
C PRO A 50 -11.28 17.66 -15.65
N SER A 51 -11.38 16.45 -15.08
CA SER A 51 -10.19 15.75 -14.60
C SER A 51 -9.38 15.22 -15.80
N PHE A 52 -8.33 15.95 -16.18
CA PHE A 52 -7.34 15.53 -17.20
C PHE A 52 -5.89 15.73 -16.71
N LEU A 53 -5.71 16.08 -15.44
CA LEU A 53 -4.43 16.34 -14.81
C LEU A 53 -4.17 15.36 -13.66
N LYS A 54 -2.90 15.07 -13.41
CA LYS A 54 -2.44 14.15 -12.36
C LYS A 54 -1.16 14.66 -11.71
N ASN A 55 -1.09 14.57 -10.39
CA ASN A 55 0.15 14.80 -9.64
C ASN A 55 0.98 13.52 -9.64
N ILE A 56 2.26 13.62 -10.03
CA ILE A 56 3.17 12.48 -10.16
C ILE A 56 4.48 12.80 -9.43
N THR A 57 4.94 11.86 -8.62
CA THR A 57 6.27 11.91 -8.01
C THR A 57 7.22 11.04 -8.81
N VAL A 58 8.38 11.56 -9.21
CA VAL A 58 9.43 10.82 -9.91
C VAL A 58 10.66 10.75 -9.01
N GLY A 59 11.22 9.56 -8.79
CA GLY A 59 12.41 9.40 -7.94
C GLY A 59 13.23 8.16 -8.27
N GLY A 60 14.28 7.94 -7.48
CA GLY A 60 15.20 6.82 -7.67
C GLY A 60 16.43 7.18 -8.48
N LYS A 61 16.93 6.30 -9.34
CA LYS A 61 18.22 6.44 -10.02
C LYS A 61 18.19 7.48 -11.16
N LEU A 62 18.29 8.76 -10.80
CA LEU A 62 18.23 9.90 -11.72
C LEU A 62 19.54 10.70 -11.68
N LYS A 63 19.87 11.41 -12.78
CA LYS A 63 21.13 12.19 -12.86
C LYS A 63 21.21 13.36 -11.88
N LYS A 64 20.06 13.87 -11.43
CA LYS A 64 19.98 14.93 -10.41
C LYS A 64 20.10 14.42 -8.98
N GLY A 65 20.35 13.11 -8.79
CA GLY A 65 20.39 12.44 -7.50
C GLY A 65 19.17 11.56 -7.26
N THR A 66 19.11 10.96 -6.07
CA THR A 66 18.08 9.97 -5.71
C THR A 66 16.82 10.57 -5.07
N GLU A 67 16.82 11.89 -4.87
CA GLU A 67 15.69 12.62 -4.31
C GLU A 67 14.48 12.60 -5.24
N SER A 68 13.29 12.58 -4.63
CA SER A 68 12.03 12.59 -5.36
C SER A 68 11.66 14.00 -5.81
N GLN A 69 11.27 14.14 -7.07
CA GLN A 69 10.73 15.35 -7.66
C GLN A 69 9.21 15.22 -7.82
N VAL A 70 8.47 16.23 -7.38
CA VAL A 70 7.01 16.25 -7.48
C VAL A 70 6.60 17.13 -8.65
N PHE A 71 5.89 16.54 -9.60
CA PHE A 71 5.27 17.25 -10.72
C PHE A 71 3.78 17.37 -10.45
N MET A 72 3.31 18.61 -10.32
CA MET A 72 1.91 18.93 -10.11
C MET A 72 1.21 19.11 -11.45
N ASP A 73 -0.05 18.70 -11.53
CA ASP A 73 -0.94 18.96 -12.66
C ASP A 73 -0.37 18.55 -14.04
N VAL A 74 0.20 17.34 -14.10
CA VAL A 74 0.69 16.76 -15.35
C VAL A 74 -0.48 16.26 -16.20
N PRO A 75 -0.55 16.58 -17.50
CA PRO A 75 -1.57 16.02 -18.39
C PRO A 75 -1.55 14.49 -18.41
N VAL A 76 -2.73 13.90 -18.27
CA VAL A 76 -2.93 12.46 -18.53
C VAL A 76 -2.54 12.18 -19.99
N GLY A 77 -1.74 11.12 -20.19
CA GLY A 77 -1.16 10.79 -21.50
C GLY A 77 0.32 11.17 -21.64
N THR A 78 0.87 12.04 -20.78
CA THR A 78 2.33 12.26 -20.73
C THR A 78 3.04 10.94 -20.44
N THR A 79 4.11 10.67 -21.17
CA THR A 79 4.84 9.41 -21.04
C THR A 79 5.74 9.40 -19.81
N VAL A 80 5.98 8.21 -19.28
CA VAL A 80 6.93 7.96 -18.19
C VAL A 80 8.33 8.50 -18.55
N GLY A 81 8.75 8.34 -19.81
CA GLY A 81 10.02 8.85 -20.31
C GLY A 81 10.12 10.37 -20.27
N GLU A 82 9.09 11.10 -20.70
CA GLU A 82 9.07 12.57 -20.63
C GLU A 82 9.24 13.06 -19.19
N LEU A 83 8.55 12.43 -18.23
CA LEU A 83 8.66 12.80 -16.82
C LEU A 83 10.04 12.47 -16.23
N ILE A 84 10.64 11.35 -16.62
CA ILE A 84 12.00 11.01 -16.21
C ILE A 84 13.01 12.02 -16.78
N GLU A 85 12.87 12.41 -18.05
CA GLU A 85 13.74 13.43 -18.66
C GLU A 85 13.58 14.80 -17.99
N MET A 86 12.34 15.21 -17.67
CA MET A 86 12.08 16.42 -16.87
C MET A 86 12.75 16.34 -15.48
N ALA A 87 12.76 15.15 -14.88
CA ALA A 87 13.44 14.86 -13.63
C ALA A 87 14.98 14.77 -13.76
N GLY A 88 15.54 14.98 -14.95
CA GLY A 88 16.98 15.00 -15.23
C GLY A 88 17.52 13.79 -15.98
N GLY A 89 16.66 12.83 -16.33
CA GLY A 89 17.03 11.59 -17.01
C GLY A 89 17.59 10.53 -16.06
N ILE A 90 17.69 9.30 -16.57
CA ILE A 90 18.23 8.14 -15.83
C ILE A 90 19.75 8.29 -15.68
N ASP A 91 20.26 7.97 -14.48
CA ASP A 91 21.71 7.89 -14.24
C ASP A 91 22.26 6.51 -14.60
N GLY A 92 22.88 6.39 -15.78
CA GLY A 92 23.54 5.17 -16.23
C GLY A 92 22.60 3.97 -16.39
N GLU A 93 23.08 2.78 -16.04
CA GLU A 93 22.28 1.54 -16.07
C GLU A 93 21.29 1.48 -14.91
N TYR A 94 20.06 1.06 -15.23
CA TYR A 94 18.95 0.92 -14.28
C TYR A 94 18.41 -0.52 -14.31
N GLY A 95 17.73 -0.93 -13.24
CA GLY A 95 17.11 -2.24 -13.13
C GLY A 95 15.72 -2.28 -13.76
N GLU A 96 14.82 -1.45 -13.26
CA GLU A 96 13.48 -1.29 -13.83
C GLU A 96 12.92 0.12 -13.58
N ILE A 97 11.81 0.42 -14.27
CA ILE A 97 11.00 1.60 -14.02
C ILE A 97 9.66 1.12 -13.49
N ILE A 98 9.29 1.55 -12.28
CA ILE A 98 8.05 1.19 -11.62
C ILE A 98 7.07 2.36 -11.76
N LEU A 99 5.88 2.10 -12.30
CA LEU A 99 4.75 3.03 -12.26
C LEU A 99 3.80 2.62 -11.13
N GLY A 100 3.66 3.50 -10.14
CA GLY A 100 2.99 3.25 -8.86
C GLY A 100 3.92 3.51 -7.67
N GLY A 101 3.58 2.93 -6.52
CA GLY A 101 4.47 2.94 -5.34
C GLY A 101 5.35 1.68 -5.30
N PRO A 102 6.36 1.63 -4.40
CA PRO A 102 7.23 0.46 -4.29
C PRO A 102 6.49 -0.84 -3.94
N PHE A 103 5.33 -0.74 -3.28
CA PHE A 103 4.56 -1.88 -2.80
C PHE A 103 3.55 -2.44 -3.81
N THR A 104 2.99 -1.59 -4.68
CA THR A 104 1.85 -1.91 -5.53
C THR A 104 2.06 -1.55 -7.00
N GLY A 105 3.17 -0.86 -7.31
CA GLY A 105 3.51 -0.48 -8.67
C GLY A 105 3.97 -1.67 -9.49
N SER A 106 3.99 -1.47 -10.81
CA SER A 106 4.39 -2.49 -11.79
C SER A 106 5.50 -1.96 -12.68
N ALA A 107 6.33 -2.87 -13.19
CA ALA A 107 7.37 -2.54 -14.15
C ALA A 107 6.74 -2.05 -15.47
N VAL A 108 7.25 -0.94 -16.00
CA VAL A 108 6.76 -0.31 -17.24
C VAL A 108 7.91 0.14 -18.14
N SER A 109 7.59 0.44 -19.39
CA SER A 109 8.51 1.07 -20.34
C SER A 109 8.45 2.60 -20.28
N LEU A 110 9.48 3.26 -20.82
CA LEU A 110 9.52 4.72 -21.01
C LEU A 110 8.34 5.25 -21.85
N SER A 111 7.84 4.45 -22.79
CA SER A 111 6.71 4.82 -23.66
C SER A 111 5.34 4.71 -22.99
N THR A 112 5.28 4.17 -21.76
CA THR A 112 4.00 3.99 -21.06
C THR A 112 3.42 5.36 -20.69
N PRO A 113 2.16 5.67 -21.07
CA PRO A 113 1.52 6.93 -20.68
C PRO A 113 1.03 6.89 -19.23
N ILE A 114 1.09 8.03 -18.54
CA ILE A 114 0.43 8.17 -17.24
C ILE A 114 -1.09 8.27 -17.42
N THR A 115 -1.82 7.81 -16.43
CA THR A 115 -3.30 7.81 -16.35
C THR A 115 -3.76 8.45 -15.05
N LYS A 116 -5.08 8.63 -14.88
CA LYS A 116 -5.67 9.16 -13.64
C LYS A 116 -5.36 8.29 -12.40
N THR A 117 -5.12 7.00 -12.62
CA THR A 117 -4.82 6.04 -11.56
C THR A 117 -3.32 5.81 -11.37
N SER A 118 -2.47 6.49 -12.14
CA SER A 118 -1.02 6.37 -12.02
C SER A 118 -0.54 6.92 -10.68
N GLY A 119 0.37 6.20 -10.02
CA GLY A 119 1.06 6.66 -8.82
C GLY A 119 2.37 7.38 -9.15
N GLY A 120 3.40 7.15 -8.34
CA GLY A 120 4.75 7.65 -8.63
C GLY A 120 5.43 6.91 -9.77
N ILE A 121 6.61 7.40 -10.16
CA ILE A 121 7.54 6.76 -11.07
C ILE A 121 8.85 6.56 -10.31
N LEU A 122 9.34 5.33 -10.27
CA LEU A 122 10.57 4.99 -9.56
C LEU A 122 11.52 4.27 -10.50
N VAL A 123 12.70 4.84 -10.71
CA VAL A 123 13.78 4.20 -11.47
C VAL A 123 14.70 3.50 -10.48
N THR A 124 14.97 2.22 -10.66
CA THR A 124 15.75 1.43 -9.68
C THR A 124 17.17 1.19 -10.15
N GLU A 125 18.07 0.89 -9.22
CA GLU A 125 19.37 0.30 -9.53
C GLU A 125 19.22 -1.10 -10.16
N PRO A 126 20.25 -1.59 -10.89
CA PRO A 126 20.28 -2.95 -11.40
C PRO A 126 20.07 -3.99 -10.30
N PHE A 127 19.41 -5.09 -10.65
CA PHE A 127 19.17 -6.17 -9.72
C PHE A 127 20.46 -6.91 -9.37
N PRO A 128 20.66 -7.31 -8.10
CA PRO A 128 21.71 -8.25 -7.76
C PRO A 128 21.43 -9.63 -8.38
N ASP A 129 22.49 -10.29 -8.82
CA ASP A 129 22.45 -11.67 -9.32
C ASP A 129 22.48 -12.66 -8.14
N LEU A 130 21.37 -13.38 -7.94
CA LEU A 130 21.25 -14.42 -6.92
C LEU A 130 21.74 -15.80 -7.39
N LYS A 131 22.38 -15.89 -8.57
CA LYS A 131 23.11 -17.06 -9.07
C LYS A 131 22.31 -18.37 -9.05
N GLY A 132 21.04 -18.30 -9.42
CA GLY A 132 20.15 -19.45 -9.45
C GLY A 132 19.68 -19.91 -8.06
N ALA A 133 19.67 -19.01 -7.06
CA ALA A 133 19.11 -19.28 -5.74
C ALA A 133 17.71 -19.91 -5.81
N LYS A 134 17.44 -20.89 -4.96
CA LYS A 134 16.14 -21.57 -4.89
C LYS A 134 15.18 -20.71 -4.08
N MET A 135 14.32 -19.97 -4.76
CA MET A 135 13.44 -18.97 -4.18
C MET A 135 12.08 -19.57 -3.79
N GLY A 136 11.71 -19.43 -2.53
CA GLY A 136 10.33 -19.60 -2.07
C GLY A 136 9.60 -18.25 -2.15
N VAL A 137 8.41 -18.21 -2.77
CA VAL A 137 7.63 -16.98 -2.91
C VAL A 137 6.43 -17.01 -1.98
N LEU A 138 6.34 -16.01 -1.09
CA LEU A 138 5.16 -15.79 -0.25
C LEU A 138 4.25 -14.74 -0.90
N ILE A 139 3.22 -15.18 -1.61
CA ILE A 139 2.21 -14.28 -2.18
C ILE A 139 1.30 -13.72 -1.08
N CYS A 140 0.90 -12.45 -1.21
CA CYS A 140 0.06 -11.79 -0.23
C CYS A 140 -0.86 -10.74 -0.85
N ALA A 141 -1.92 -10.39 -0.11
CA ALA A 141 -2.86 -9.35 -0.47
C ALA A 141 -2.29 -7.92 -0.39
N CYS A 142 -1.12 -7.75 0.22
CA CYS A 142 -0.49 -6.46 0.49
C CYS A 142 0.57 -6.12 -0.58
N GLY A 143 0.31 -6.47 -1.84
CA GLY A 143 1.15 -6.11 -2.99
C GLY A 143 1.97 -7.25 -3.60
N GLY A 144 2.32 -8.29 -2.82
CA GLY A 144 3.05 -9.45 -3.33
C GLY A 144 2.17 -10.41 -4.14
N ASN A 145 1.66 -9.99 -5.30
CA ASN A 145 0.90 -10.86 -6.19
C ASN A 145 1.82 -11.78 -7.01
N MET A 146 1.27 -12.81 -7.65
CA MET A 146 2.07 -13.81 -8.36
C MET A 146 2.90 -13.19 -9.50
N ASP A 147 2.29 -12.35 -10.33
CA ASP A 147 2.93 -11.75 -11.51
C ASP A 147 4.17 -10.94 -11.12
N ARG A 148 4.03 -10.09 -10.09
CA ARG A 148 5.14 -9.26 -9.61
C ARG A 148 6.25 -10.10 -8.99
N MET A 149 5.89 -11.12 -8.20
CA MET A 149 6.88 -11.94 -7.50
C MET A 149 7.65 -12.83 -8.47
N GLU A 150 7.00 -13.36 -9.51
CA GLU A 150 7.65 -14.13 -10.56
C GLU A 150 8.58 -13.26 -11.42
N ASP A 151 8.13 -12.06 -11.80
CA ASP A 151 8.95 -11.06 -12.49
C ASP A 151 10.22 -10.72 -11.69
N LEU A 152 10.08 -10.51 -10.39
CA LEU A 152 11.22 -10.28 -9.51
C LEU A 152 12.15 -11.49 -9.43
N CYS A 153 11.64 -12.72 -9.29
CA CYS A 153 12.49 -13.92 -9.31
C CYS A 153 13.36 -13.99 -10.58
N LYS A 154 12.77 -13.68 -11.75
CA LYS A 154 13.50 -13.63 -13.04
C LYS A 154 14.57 -12.55 -13.02
N LYS A 155 14.22 -11.33 -12.59
CA LYS A 155 15.16 -10.18 -12.53
C LYS A 155 16.31 -10.38 -11.55
N TYR A 156 16.07 -11.09 -10.45
CA TYR A 156 17.11 -11.49 -9.49
C TYR A 156 17.94 -12.71 -9.93
N ASN A 157 17.69 -13.29 -11.12
CA ASN A 157 18.28 -14.56 -11.56
C ASN A 157 18.13 -15.68 -10.52
N ALA A 158 16.91 -15.83 -9.98
CA ALA A 158 16.54 -16.85 -9.01
C ALA A 158 15.60 -17.89 -9.63
N VAL A 159 15.63 -19.11 -9.10
CA VAL A 159 14.75 -20.21 -9.53
C VAL A 159 13.56 -20.28 -8.58
N LEU A 160 12.38 -19.95 -9.08
CA LEU A 160 11.13 -20.15 -8.34
C LEU A 160 10.95 -21.63 -8.02
N THR A 161 11.02 -21.98 -6.74
CA THR A 161 11.03 -23.38 -6.26
C THR A 161 9.72 -23.78 -5.61
N ASP A 162 9.10 -22.88 -4.84
CA ASP A 162 7.81 -23.12 -4.21
C ASP A 162 7.06 -21.80 -4.01
N VAL A 163 5.72 -21.88 -3.96
CA VAL A 163 4.84 -20.73 -3.75
C VAL A 163 3.87 -21.03 -2.62
N GLN A 164 3.81 -20.13 -1.64
CA GLN A 164 2.81 -20.19 -0.57
C GLN A 164 2.02 -18.89 -0.52
N ALA A 165 0.73 -18.99 -0.22
CA ALA A 165 -0.06 -17.81 0.16
C ALA A 165 0.12 -17.48 1.64
N CYS A 166 0.18 -16.18 1.93
CA CYS A 166 0.12 -15.62 3.28
C CYS A 166 -1.08 -16.20 4.05
N LYS A 167 -0.86 -16.60 5.31
CA LYS A 167 -1.92 -17.14 6.18
C LYS A 167 -3.15 -16.23 6.32
N GLN A 168 -2.99 -14.92 6.21
CA GLN A 168 -4.06 -13.93 6.33
C GLN A 168 -4.69 -13.57 4.98
N ALA A 169 -4.18 -14.09 3.87
CA ALA A 169 -4.70 -13.81 2.54
C ALA A 169 -5.83 -14.79 2.21
N THR A 170 -7.00 -14.26 1.90
CA THR A 170 -8.12 -15.01 1.34
C THR A 170 -8.33 -14.60 -0.11
N ASP A 171 -8.73 -15.55 -0.95
CA ASP A 171 -9.16 -15.24 -2.30
C ASP A 171 -10.56 -14.59 -2.25
N VAL A 172 -10.68 -13.43 -2.88
CA VAL A 172 -11.96 -12.78 -3.15
C VAL A 172 -12.04 -12.56 -4.66
N ARG A 173 -12.71 -13.49 -5.35
CA ARG A 173 -12.96 -13.43 -6.81
C ARG A 173 -11.66 -13.31 -7.63
N GLY A 174 -10.65 -14.11 -7.30
CA GLY A 174 -9.34 -14.15 -7.96
C GLY A 174 -8.36 -13.08 -7.48
N THR A 175 -8.75 -12.22 -6.53
CA THR A 175 -7.86 -11.23 -5.90
C THR A 175 -7.63 -11.58 -4.45
N LEU A 176 -6.37 -11.67 -4.03
CA LEU A 176 -6.04 -11.87 -2.63
C LEU A 176 -6.39 -10.62 -1.81
N LYS A 177 -7.19 -10.79 -0.78
CA LYS A 177 -7.53 -9.77 0.22
C LYS A 177 -7.06 -10.23 1.60
N CYS A 178 -6.53 -9.29 2.39
CA CYS A 178 -6.04 -9.60 3.73
C CYS A 178 -7.22 -9.58 4.70
N GLU A 179 -7.42 -10.62 5.49
CA GLU A 179 -8.44 -10.64 6.54
C GLU A 179 -8.22 -9.54 7.58
N ASN A 180 -6.96 -9.27 7.97
CA ASN A 180 -6.62 -8.21 8.93
C ASN A 180 -5.38 -7.42 8.45
N PRO A 181 -5.55 -6.40 7.60
CA PRO A 181 -4.44 -5.68 6.97
C PRO A 181 -3.45 -5.10 8.00
N GLY A 182 -2.18 -5.51 7.90
CA GLY A 182 -1.11 -5.07 8.80
C GLY A 182 -0.92 -5.92 10.05
N ASN A 183 -1.90 -6.74 10.43
CA ASN A 183 -1.84 -7.58 11.64
C ASN A 183 -1.74 -9.06 11.25
N CYS A 184 -0.57 -9.66 11.46
CA CYS A 184 -0.26 -11.01 10.97
C CYS A 184 -0.28 -12.05 12.11
N PRO A 185 -0.98 -13.18 11.99
CA PRO A 185 -0.98 -14.26 12.97
C PRO A 185 0.31 -15.12 12.95
N GLY A 186 1.32 -14.72 12.17
CA GLY A 186 2.58 -15.43 11.98
C GLY A 186 2.66 -16.26 10.70
N GLN A 187 3.87 -16.32 10.11
CA GLN A 187 4.16 -17.06 8.88
C GLN A 187 5.09 -18.26 9.09
N ALA A 188 5.43 -18.63 10.34
CA ALA A 188 6.44 -19.64 10.65
C ALA A 188 6.20 -21.00 9.95
N GLN A 189 4.94 -21.44 9.85
CA GLN A 189 4.58 -22.67 9.13
C GLN A 189 4.93 -22.60 7.64
N LYS A 190 4.73 -21.44 7.00
CA LYS A 190 5.06 -21.21 5.59
C LYS A 190 6.57 -21.19 5.38
N ILE A 191 7.31 -20.57 6.30
CA ILE A 191 8.78 -20.57 6.29
C ILE A 191 9.35 -21.98 6.44
N LEU A 192 8.79 -22.79 7.35
CA LEU A 192 9.17 -24.19 7.49
C LEU A 192 8.88 -24.99 6.21
N HIS A 193 7.75 -24.71 5.55
CA HIS A 193 7.42 -25.34 4.27
C HIS A 193 8.47 -25.05 3.20
N PHE A 194 8.86 -23.77 3.02
CA PHE A 194 9.93 -23.40 2.09
C PHE A 194 11.25 -24.10 2.41
N LYS A 195 11.60 -24.21 3.70
CA LYS A 195 12.80 -24.94 4.10
C LYS A 195 12.75 -26.40 3.69
N ASN A 196 11.62 -27.06 3.92
CA ASN A 196 11.41 -28.46 3.56
C ASN A 196 11.35 -28.68 2.04
N ALA A 197 10.88 -27.69 1.29
CA ALA A 197 10.92 -27.68 -0.19
C ALA A 197 12.33 -27.45 -0.76
N GLY A 198 13.33 -27.20 0.10
CA GLY A 198 14.72 -27.00 -0.30
C GLY A 198 15.05 -25.60 -0.82
N CYS A 199 14.22 -24.60 -0.48
CA CYS A 199 14.52 -23.20 -0.75
C CYS A 199 15.75 -22.75 0.05
N THR A 200 16.55 -21.87 -0.55
CA THR A 200 17.68 -21.17 0.10
C THR A 200 17.32 -19.73 0.44
N ASP A 201 16.41 -19.16 -0.34
CA ASP A 201 16.01 -17.77 -0.29
C ASP A 201 14.48 -17.70 -0.29
N ILE A 202 13.94 -16.65 0.32
CA ILE A 202 12.51 -16.36 0.26
C ILE A 202 12.29 -14.94 -0.22
N LEU A 203 11.35 -14.77 -1.13
CA LEU A 203 10.86 -13.48 -1.59
C LEU A 203 9.47 -13.28 -0.99
N ILE A 204 9.32 -12.19 -0.25
CA ILE A 204 8.05 -11.83 0.38
C ILE A 204 7.60 -10.45 -0.11
N GLY A 205 6.28 -10.21 -0.07
CA GLY A 205 5.78 -8.84 -0.08
C GLY A 205 6.29 -8.05 1.14
N ASN A 206 5.78 -6.85 1.36
CA ASN A 206 6.19 -6.04 2.51
C ASN A 206 4.97 -5.53 3.26
N CYS A 207 4.53 -6.24 4.31
CA CYS A 207 3.56 -5.68 5.26
C CYS A 207 4.11 -5.77 6.67
N SER A 208 3.62 -4.90 7.55
CA SER A 208 4.20 -4.65 8.88
C SER A 208 4.55 -5.91 9.65
N ASP A 209 3.53 -6.67 10.01
CA ASP A 209 3.73 -7.86 10.83
C ASP A 209 4.23 -9.05 10.02
N CYS A 210 4.00 -9.10 8.69
CA CYS A 210 4.60 -10.16 7.87
C CYS A 210 6.12 -10.05 7.87
N THR A 211 6.67 -8.85 7.67
CA THR A 211 8.12 -8.62 7.74
C THR A 211 8.67 -9.07 9.10
N ASN A 212 8.07 -8.62 10.21
CA ASN A 212 8.51 -8.99 11.56
C ASN A 212 8.44 -10.51 11.82
N THR A 213 7.35 -11.16 11.41
CA THR A 213 7.14 -12.61 11.65
C THR A 213 8.04 -13.49 10.79
N VAL A 214 8.25 -13.11 9.52
CA VAL A 214 9.17 -13.81 8.62
C VAL A 214 10.62 -13.63 9.10
N MET A 215 11.02 -12.40 9.42
CA MET A 215 12.38 -12.11 9.89
C MET A 215 12.68 -12.72 11.26
N GLY A 216 11.66 -12.93 12.10
CA GLY A 216 11.81 -13.65 13.38
C GLY A 216 12.00 -15.17 13.24
N SER A 217 11.74 -15.77 12.06
CA SER A 217 11.78 -17.22 11.84
C SER A 217 12.74 -17.68 10.73
N ALA A 218 12.74 -17.05 9.57
CA ALA A 218 13.51 -17.48 8.39
C ALA A 218 15.04 -17.49 8.61
N PRO A 219 15.67 -16.46 9.22
CA PRO A 219 17.11 -16.48 9.50
C PRO A 219 17.53 -17.63 10.42
N LYS A 220 16.69 -18.01 11.40
CA LYS A 220 16.95 -19.15 12.30
C LYS A 220 16.96 -20.50 11.57
N MET A 221 16.39 -20.55 10.37
CA MET A 221 16.36 -21.74 9.50
C MET A 221 17.39 -21.64 8.35
N ASN A 222 18.32 -20.68 8.41
CA ASN A 222 19.30 -20.38 7.36
C ASN A 222 18.62 -20.12 6.00
N LEU A 223 17.56 -19.31 5.99
CA LEU A 223 16.92 -18.80 4.78
C LEU A 223 17.22 -17.30 4.64
N ASN A 224 17.70 -16.89 3.46
CA ASN A 224 17.87 -15.49 3.14
C ASN A 224 16.51 -14.86 2.81
N VAL A 225 16.25 -13.66 3.34
CA VAL A 225 14.96 -12.97 3.12
C VAL A 225 15.13 -11.77 2.22
N HIS A 226 14.38 -11.77 1.14
CA HIS A 226 14.23 -10.67 0.20
C HIS A 226 12.81 -10.15 0.26
N HIS A 227 12.68 -8.85 0.13
CA HIS A 227 11.41 -8.18 0.04
C HIS A 227 11.24 -7.57 -1.34
N GLN A 228 10.02 -7.53 -1.86
CA GLN A 228 9.74 -6.94 -3.18
C GLN A 228 10.18 -5.47 -3.29
N THR A 229 10.31 -4.74 -2.18
CA THR A 229 10.74 -3.34 -2.16
C THR A 229 12.24 -3.16 -1.98
N ASP A 230 13.04 -4.21 -1.78
CA ASP A 230 14.45 -4.08 -1.35
C ASP A 230 15.29 -3.30 -2.35
N HIS A 231 15.20 -3.63 -3.64
CA HIS A 231 15.95 -2.94 -4.69
C HIS A 231 15.54 -1.46 -4.82
N VAL A 232 14.25 -1.16 -4.60
CA VAL A 232 13.76 0.23 -4.59
C VAL A 232 14.34 1.02 -3.42
N LEU A 233 14.31 0.46 -2.20
CA LEU A 233 14.85 1.13 -1.01
C LEU A 233 16.35 1.36 -1.12
N LYS A 234 17.10 0.34 -1.57
CA LYS A 234 18.55 0.47 -1.77
C LYS A 234 18.89 1.57 -2.77
N THR A 235 18.12 1.69 -3.86
CA THR A 235 18.32 2.74 -4.87
C THR A 235 18.32 4.14 -4.25
N VAL A 236 17.46 4.38 -3.27
CA VAL A 236 17.35 5.69 -2.59
C VAL A 236 18.20 5.78 -1.31
N GLY A 237 19.15 4.85 -1.12
CA GLY A 237 20.03 4.84 0.06
C GLY A 237 19.33 4.47 1.37
N MET A 238 18.13 3.88 1.30
CA MET A 238 17.40 3.41 2.46
C MET A 238 17.76 1.95 2.76
N GLU A 239 18.00 1.67 4.05
CA GLU A 239 18.20 0.30 4.51
C GLU A 239 16.97 -0.57 4.19
N PRO A 240 17.18 -1.78 3.64
CA PRO A 240 16.11 -2.75 3.46
C PRO A 240 15.30 -2.97 4.74
N MET A 241 13.98 -2.93 4.63
CA MET A 241 13.11 -3.20 5.78
C MET A 241 13.31 -4.66 6.22
N ARG A 242 13.78 -4.86 7.46
CA ARG A 242 13.97 -6.18 8.08
C ARG A 242 13.22 -6.30 9.39
N TYR A 243 13.16 -5.24 10.18
CA TYR A 243 12.32 -5.19 11.37
C TYR A 243 11.66 -3.82 11.43
N LEU A 244 10.36 -3.81 11.67
CA LEU A 244 9.61 -2.59 11.88
C LEU A 244 9.51 -2.36 13.38
N THR A 245 10.38 -1.46 13.86
CA THR A 245 10.53 -1.09 15.27
C THR A 245 9.39 -0.22 15.78
N LYS A 246 8.73 0.54 14.90
CA LYS A 246 7.39 1.09 15.15
C LYS A 246 6.36 -0.02 14.90
N SER A 247 6.42 -1.07 15.70
CA SER A 247 5.29 -1.97 15.87
C SER A 247 4.24 -1.21 16.66
N LYS A 248 3.00 -1.34 16.22
CA LYS A 248 1.85 -0.83 16.93
C LYS A 248 1.80 -1.46 18.34
N THR A 249 2.18 -0.73 19.37
CA THR A 249 1.45 -0.82 20.65
C THR A 249 0.11 -0.13 20.45
N VAL A 250 -0.76 -0.69 19.61
CA VAL A 250 -2.19 -0.53 19.87
C VAL A 250 -2.55 -1.65 20.83
N GLU A 251 -3.28 -1.34 21.89
CA GLU A 251 -3.98 -2.36 22.67
C GLU A 251 -4.72 -3.26 21.68
N GLN A 252 -4.29 -4.53 21.61
CA GLN A 252 -5.01 -5.50 20.80
C GLN A 252 -6.37 -5.68 21.46
N LEU A 253 -7.42 -5.44 20.68
CA LEU A 253 -8.79 -5.75 21.07
C LEU A 253 -8.86 -7.17 21.64
N PRO A 254 -9.52 -7.38 22.80
CA PRO A 254 -9.55 -8.68 23.47
C PRO A 254 -10.08 -9.76 22.51
N LEU A 255 -9.52 -10.97 22.58
CA LEU A 255 -9.94 -12.09 21.72
C LEU A 255 -11.09 -12.87 22.38
N ASN A 256 -12.04 -13.36 21.59
CA ASN A 256 -13.06 -14.31 22.07
C ASN A 256 -12.49 -15.74 22.16
N GLU A 257 -13.28 -16.68 22.70
CA GLU A 257 -12.88 -18.09 22.87
C GLU A 257 -12.54 -18.80 21.54
N ALA A 258 -12.99 -18.25 20.41
CA ALA A 258 -12.66 -18.73 19.07
C ALA A 258 -11.43 -18.02 18.44
N GLY A 259 -10.71 -17.19 19.20
CA GLY A 259 -9.51 -16.48 18.75
C GLY A 259 -9.77 -15.29 17.82
N ARG A 260 -10.99 -14.72 17.82
CA ARG A 260 -11.36 -13.54 17.01
C ARG A 260 -11.35 -12.27 17.85
N GLN A 261 -10.88 -11.14 17.30
CA GLN A 261 -10.91 -9.83 17.98
C GLN A 261 -12.35 -9.41 18.30
N ILE A 262 -12.59 -9.05 19.57
CA ILE A 262 -13.84 -8.50 20.08
C ILE A 262 -13.79 -6.98 19.81
N PRO A 263 -14.73 -6.41 19.01
CA PRO A 263 -14.80 -4.97 18.79
C PRO A 263 -14.85 -4.20 20.12
N PHE A 264 -14.44 -2.92 20.12
CA PHE A 264 -14.66 -2.04 21.29
C PHE A 264 -16.12 -2.16 21.76
N PRO A 265 -16.38 -2.14 23.09
CA PRO A 265 -17.75 -2.06 23.58
C PRO A 265 -18.42 -0.89 22.88
N LYS A 266 -19.52 -1.15 22.18
CA LYS A 266 -20.37 -0.04 21.74
C LYS A 266 -20.74 0.70 23.01
N GLU A 267 -20.41 1.99 23.11
CA GLU A 267 -21.19 2.84 24.01
C GLU A 267 -22.66 2.58 23.66
N GLU A 268 -23.49 2.34 24.67
CA GLU A 268 -24.91 2.11 24.47
C GLU A 268 -25.52 3.34 23.79
N VAL A 269 -25.53 3.33 22.46
CA VAL A 269 -26.42 4.17 21.68
C VAL A 269 -27.80 3.61 21.99
N LYS A 270 -28.53 4.28 22.88
CA LYS A 270 -29.95 4.07 23.08
C LYS A 270 -30.58 3.98 21.69
N GLU A 271 -31.23 2.85 21.41
CA GLU A 271 -31.99 2.65 20.18
C GLU A 271 -32.98 3.81 20.02
N THR A 272 -32.64 4.79 19.20
CA THR A 272 -33.61 5.68 18.59
C THR A 272 -33.89 5.12 17.20
N GLU A 273 -35.15 4.80 16.98
CA GLU A 273 -35.74 4.26 15.75
C GLU A 273 -35.04 4.78 14.49
N THR A 274 -34.67 3.84 13.62
CA THR A 274 -34.09 4.10 12.30
C THR A 274 -35.11 4.78 11.39
N GLY A 275 -35.24 6.10 11.52
CA GLY A 275 -35.69 6.98 10.44
C GLY A 275 -34.47 7.42 9.64
N LYS A 276 -34.55 7.41 8.30
CA LYS A 276 -33.62 8.18 7.47
C LYS A 276 -33.64 9.62 7.98
N LYS A 277 -32.59 10.07 8.66
CA LYS A 277 -32.40 11.48 8.95
C LYS A 277 -31.76 12.12 7.72
N ASP A 278 -32.51 13.01 7.07
CA ASP A 278 -31.94 13.94 6.11
C ASP A 278 -31.06 14.91 6.90
N PHE A 279 -29.75 14.92 6.63
CA PHE A 279 -28.83 15.83 7.28
C PHE A 279 -28.77 17.14 6.49
N SER A 280 -29.18 18.24 7.13
CA SER A 280 -28.96 19.61 6.68
C SER A 280 -27.58 20.09 7.15
N PHE A 281 -26.79 20.60 6.22
CA PHE A 281 -25.53 21.26 6.54
C PHE A 281 -25.41 22.58 5.77
N SER A 282 -24.62 23.49 6.34
CA SER A 282 -24.28 24.76 5.71
C SER A 282 -22.76 24.94 5.70
N THR A 283 -22.25 25.52 4.62
CA THR A 283 -20.81 25.73 4.43
C THR A 283 -20.51 27.23 4.44
N GLN A 284 -19.52 27.65 5.24
CA GLN A 284 -19.07 29.04 5.32
C GLN A 284 -17.54 29.08 5.23
N LEU A 285 -17.01 29.99 4.42
CA LEU A 285 -15.57 30.20 4.26
C LEU A 285 -15.23 31.58 4.85
N ASP A 286 -14.50 31.62 5.95
CA ASP A 286 -14.04 32.85 6.61
C ASP A 286 -12.55 32.72 6.93
N ASP A 287 -11.74 33.72 6.55
CA ASP A 287 -10.31 33.84 6.89
C ASP A 287 -9.45 32.57 6.67
N GLY A 288 -9.69 31.82 5.58
CA GLY A 288 -8.93 30.61 5.25
C GLY A 288 -9.36 29.35 6.02
N LEU A 289 -10.39 29.46 6.87
CA LEU A 289 -11.11 28.33 7.45
C LEU A 289 -12.39 28.03 6.67
N PHE A 290 -12.56 26.75 6.34
CA PHE A 290 -13.81 26.21 5.84
C PHE A 290 -14.58 25.55 6.98
N HIS A 291 -15.74 26.13 7.28
CA HIS A 291 -16.66 25.67 8.30
C HIS A 291 -17.78 24.86 7.64
N ILE A 292 -17.93 23.60 8.03
CA ILE A 292 -19.12 22.80 7.73
C ILE A 292 -19.92 22.72 9.02
N ARG A 293 -21.02 23.48 9.09
CA ARG A 293 -21.95 23.43 10.21
C ARG A 293 -22.99 22.36 9.96
N ILE A 294 -23.07 21.40 10.86
CA ILE A 294 -24.02 20.29 10.80
C ILE A 294 -25.09 20.56 11.84
N GLU A 295 -26.36 20.76 11.42
CA GLU A 295 -27.42 21.21 12.33
C GLU A 295 -27.66 20.27 13.51
N GLU A 296 -27.42 18.96 13.32
CA GLU A 296 -27.31 17.96 14.39
C GLU A 296 -26.00 17.18 14.26
N GLY A 297 -24.96 17.60 14.99
CA GLY A 297 -23.67 16.92 14.99
C GLY A 297 -22.53 17.77 15.56
N GLN A 298 -21.30 17.33 15.35
CA GLN A 298 -20.11 18.12 15.65
C GLN A 298 -19.66 18.83 14.37
N ASP A 299 -19.50 20.15 14.44
CA ASP A 299 -19.03 20.96 13.32
C ASP A 299 -17.62 20.55 12.89
N ILE A 300 -17.36 20.66 11.58
CA ILE A 300 -16.06 20.34 11.00
C ILE A 300 -15.38 21.64 10.59
N HIS A 301 -14.14 21.83 11.06
CA HIS A 301 -13.30 22.97 10.75
C HIS A 301 -12.08 22.50 9.96
N ILE A 302 -11.88 23.04 8.77
CA ILE A 302 -10.73 22.74 7.92
C ILE A 302 -9.96 24.04 7.69
N GLU A 303 -8.71 24.09 8.14
CA GLU A 303 -7.81 25.22 7.95
C GLU A 303 -6.87 24.91 6.78
N PHE A 304 -6.83 25.81 5.79
CA PHE A 304 -5.93 25.66 4.65
C PHE A 304 -4.66 26.49 4.89
N SER A 305 -3.56 25.81 5.18
CA SER A 305 -2.20 26.38 5.31
C SER A 305 -1.49 26.49 3.97
#